data_AF-A0A352DNS8-F1
#
_entry.id   AF-A0A352DNS8-F1
#
_cell.length_a   1.000
_cell.length_b   1.000
_cell.length_c   1.000
_cell.angle_alpha   90.00
_cell.angle_beta   90.00
_cell.angle_gamma   90.00
#
_symmetry.space_group_name_H-M   'P 1'
#
loop_
_entity.id
_entity.type
_entity.pdbx_description
1 polymer ?
#
loop_
_entity_poly.entity_id
_entity_poly.type
_entity_poly.pdbx_seq_one_letter_code
_entity_poly.pdbx_strand_id
1 'polypeptide(L)' 'MKISDNGRKKMGRPFVGNEPKDMRVSLRATKTTVEKFDRCSQILGKSKTDILEEMVDTLYHKVTKQ' A
#
# COMPACT_ATOMS: atom_id res chain seq x y z
N MET A 1 10.53 -4.91 48.32
CA MET A 1 9.74 -3.94 47.53
C MET A 1 9.45 -4.57 46.18
N LYS A 2 8.17 -4.67 45.78
CA LYS A 2 7.77 -5.20 44.47
C LYS A 2 7.99 -4.10 43.43
N ILE A 3 9.03 -4.24 42.60
CA ILE A 3 9.23 -3.38 41.45
C ILE A 3 8.36 -3.98 40.35
N SER A 4 7.24 -3.30 40.05
CA SER A 4 6.35 -3.70 38.97
C SER A 4 7.07 -3.46 37.64
N ASP A 5 7.54 -4.52 36.99
CA ASP A 5 8.00 -4.52 35.59
C ASP A 5 6.81 -4.24 34.66
N ASN A 6 6.33 -2.99 34.62
CA ASN A 6 5.55 -2.52 33.49
C ASN A 6 6.51 -2.10 32.38
N GLY A 7 7.15 -3.11 31.78
CA GLY A 7 7.86 -2.98 30.52
C GLY A 7 6.88 -2.49 29.47
N ARG A 8 6.88 -1.18 29.20
CA ARG A 8 6.10 -0.56 28.13
C ARG A 8 6.46 -1.29 26.83
N LYS A 9 5.55 -2.13 26.30
CA LYS A 9 5.66 -2.67 24.95
C LYS A 9 5.96 -1.49 24.03
N LYS A 10 7.12 -1.50 23.36
CA LYS A 10 7.42 -0.52 22.32
C LYS A 10 6.44 -0.80 21.18
N MET A 11 5.31 -0.13 21.19
CA MET A 11 4.40 -0.09 20.04
C MET A 11 5.23 0.50 18.90
N GLY A 12 5.38 -0.24 17.79
CA GLY A 12 6.12 0.22 16.63
C GLY A 12 5.55 1.52 16.05
N ARG A 13 6.11 2.00 14.95
CA ARG A 13 5.54 3.17 14.25
C ARG A 13 4.07 2.86 13.91
N PRO A 14 3.09 3.66 14.35
CA PRO A 14 1.72 3.51 13.93
C PRO A 14 1.64 3.51 12.40
N PHE A 15 0.94 2.53 11.83
CA PHE A 15 0.73 2.47 10.38
C PHE A 15 -0.48 3.33 10.00
N VAL A 16 -0.50 3.81 8.77
CA VAL A 16 -1.57 4.67 8.23
C VAL A 16 -2.51 3.78 7.42
N GLY A 17 -3.82 3.90 7.66
CA GLY A 17 -4.85 3.14 6.95
C GLY A 17 -5.42 1.98 7.77
N ASN A 18 -6.20 1.12 7.11
CA ASN A 18 -6.88 -0.01 7.75
C ASN A 18 -5.97 -1.23 7.90
N GLU A 19 -4.95 -1.34 7.05
CA GLU A 19 -4.03 -2.48 7.00
C GLU A 19 -2.58 -2.01 6.86
N PRO A 20 -1.61 -2.72 7.45
CA PRO A 20 -0.19 -2.39 7.29
C PRO A 20 0.29 -2.65 5.85
N LYS A 21 1.06 -1.71 5.28
CA LYS A 21 1.69 -1.85 3.96
C LYS A 21 3.07 -2.53 4.04
N ASP A 22 3.12 -3.74 4.59
CA ASP A 22 4.36 -4.52 4.81
C ASP A 22 4.64 -5.57 3.72
N MET A 23 3.71 -5.78 2.80
CA MET A 23 3.84 -6.72 1.68
C MET A 23 4.42 -6.05 0.43
N ARG A 24 5.25 -6.78 -0.33
CA ARG A 24 5.87 -6.30 -1.57
C ARG A 24 5.36 -7.07 -2.78
N VAL A 25 4.93 -6.34 -3.80
CA VAL A 25 4.60 -6.87 -5.13
C VAL A 25 5.75 -6.56 -6.10
N SER A 26 6.29 -7.58 -6.78
CA SER A 26 7.35 -7.41 -7.79
C SER A 26 6.90 -8.01 -9.12
N LEU A 27 6.67 -7.15 -10.12
CA LEU A 27 6.16 -7.54 -11.44
C LEU A 27 7.05 -6.98 -12.56
N ARG A 28 7.07 -7.68 -13.70
CA ARG A 28 7.66 -7.16 -14.94
C ARG A 28 6.58 -6.42 -15.73
N ALA A 29 6.96 -5.30 -16.34
CA ALA A 29 6.05 -4.48 -17.15
C ALA A 29 6.79 -3.91 -18.36
N THR A 30 6.04 -3.53 -19.39
CA THR A 30 6.60 -2.83 -20.57
C THR A 30 6.98 -1.40 -20.22
N LYS A 31 7.92 -0.80 -20.97
CA LYS A 31 8.32 0.61 -20.80
C LYS A 31 7.12 1.56 -20.79
N THR A 32 6.22 1.40 -21.75
CA THR A 32 5.00 2.21 -21.88
C THR A 32 4.08 2.08 -20.65
N THR A 33 4.01 0.88 -20.04
CA THR A 33 3.21 0.70 -18.81
C THR A 33 3.82 1.47 -17.65
N VAL A 34 5.16 1.42 -17.50
CA VAL A 34 5.87 2.19 -16.46
C VAL A 34 5.70 3.69 -16.68
N GLU A 35 5.83 4.19 -17.91
CA GLU A 35 5.65 5.60 -18.25
C GLU A 35 4.23 6.09 -17.94
N LYS A 36 3.19 5.30 -18.29
CA LYS A 36 1.80 5.61 -17.92
C LYS A 36 1.62 5.66 -16.41
N PHE A 37 2.20 4.70 -15.69
CA PHE A 37 2.10 4.61 -14.24
C PHE A 37 2.76 5.81 -13.55
N ASP A 38 3.93 6.22 -14.02
CA ASP A 38 4.62 7.43 -13.56
C ASP A 38 3.78 8.68 -13.82
N ARG A 39 3.17 8.78 -15.00
CA ARG A 39 2.32 9.92 -15.36
C ARG A 39 1.06 9.99 -14.49
N CYS A 40 0.44 8.86 -14.17
CA CYS A 40 -0.68 8.80 -13.23
C CYS A 40 -0.29 9.33 -11.85
N SER A 41 0.88 8.95 -11.33
CA SER A 41 1.40 9.46 -10.05
C SER A 41 1.58 10.97 -10.04
N GLN A 42 2.12 11.52 -11.13
CA GLN A 42 2.28 12.97 -11.29
C GLN A 42 0.95 13.73 -11.36
N ILE A 43 -0.01 13.24 -12.15
CA ILE A 43 -1.29 13.92 -12.37
C ILE A 43 -2.16 13.86 -11.09
N LEU A 44 -2.19 12.72 -10.42
CA LEU A 44 -3.06 12.48 -9.27
C LEU A 44 -2.45 12.95 -7.94
N GLY A 45 -1.13 13.23 -7.91
CA GLY A 45 -0.41 13.54 -6.68
C GLY A 45 -0.39 12.39 -5.66
N LYS A 46 -0.69 11.16 -6.11
CA LYS A 46 -0.73 9.95 -5.28
C LYS A 46 0.57 9.16 -5.40
N SER A 47 0.88 8.39 -4.36
CA SER A 47 1.99 7.44 -4.43
C SER A 47 1.68 6.33 -5.43
N LYS A 48 2.73 5.75 -6.00
CA LYS A 48 2.60 4.58 -6.89
C LYS A 48 1.87 3.42 -6.21
N THR A 49 2.10 3.22 -4.91
CA THR A 49 1.44 2.17 -4.13
C THR A 49 -0.06 2.39 -4.07
N ASP A 50 -0.52 3.63 -3.80
CA ASP A 50 -1.94 3.93 -3.71
C ASP A 50 -2.62 3.78 -5.08
N ILE A 51 -1.94 4.15 -6.17
CA ILE A 51 -2.44 3.96 -7.54
C ILE A 51 -2.56 2.47 -7.87
N LEU A 52 -1.56 1.66 -7.49
CA LEU A 52 -1.60 0.21 -7.70
C LEU A 52 -2.79 -0.42 -6.97
N GLU A 53 -3.00 -0.07 -5.70
CA GLU A 53 -4.13 -0.55 -4.89
C GLU A 53 -5.47 -0.18 -5.54
N GLU A 54 -5.65 1.07 -5.97
CA GLU A 54 -6.86 1.55 -6.65
C GLU A 54 -7.11 0.81 -7.99
N MET A 55 -6.06 0.57 -8.77
CA MET A 55 -6.14 -0.17 -10.02
C MET A 55 -6.55 -1.63 -9.80
N VAL A 56 -5.96 -2.29 -8.79
CA VAL A 56 -6.28 -3.69 -8.45
C VAL A 56 -7.70 -3.80 -7.92
N ASP A 57 -8.12 -2.91 -7.02
CA ASP A 57 -9.49 -2.89 -6.47
C ASP A 57 -10.54 -2.67 -7.58
N THR A 58 -10.28 -1.70 -8.46
CA THR A 58 -11.15 -1.45 -9.62
C THR A 58 -11.27 -2.68 -10.53
N LEU A 59 -10.16 -3.37 -10.81
CA LEU A 59 -10.18 -4.57 -11.64
C LEU A 59 -10.89 -5.71 -10.91
N TYR A 60 -10.60 -5.92 -9.62
CA TYR A 60 -11.23 -6.93 -8.78
C TYR A 60 -12.75 -6.78 -8.79
N HIS A 61 -13.27 -5.57 -8.57
CA HIS A 61 -14.70 -5.32 -8.62
C HIS A 61 -15.31 -5.53 -10.01
N LYS A 62 -14.58 -5.25 -11.10
CA LYS A 62 -15.06 -5.53 -12.46
C LYS A 62 -15.19 -7.02 -12.74
N VAL A 63 -14.29 -7.84 -12.22
CA VAL A 63 -14.28 -9.29 -12.49
C VAL A 63 -15.11 -10.10 -11.50
N THR A 64 -15.36 -9.59 -10.29
CA THR A 64 -16.15 -10.28 -9.25
C THR A 64 -17.61 -9.85 -9.18
N LYS A 65 -18.01 -8.77 -9.86
CA LYS A 65 -19.43 -8.40 -10.03
C LYS A 65 -20.12 -9.14 -11.19
N GLN A 66 -19.57 -10.30 -11.59
CA GLN A 66 -20.21 -11.26 -12.51
C GLN A 66 -20.90 -12.36 -11.73
#